data_AF-A0A6A6V2S9-F1
#
_entry.id   AF-A0A6A6V2S9-F1
#
_cell.length_a   1.000
_cell.length_b   1.000
_cell.length_c   1.000
_cell.angle_alpha   90.00
_cell.angle_beta   90.00
_cell.angle_gamma   90.00
#
_symmetry.space_group_name_H-M   'P 1'
#
loop_
_entity.id
_entity.type
_entity.pdbx_description
1 polymer ?
#
loop_
_entity_poly.entity_id
_entity_poly.type
_entity_poly.pdbx_seq_one_letter_code
_entity_poly.pdbx_strand_id
1 'polypeptide(L)'
;MDNWVGGGFAQAVQTLISIAVVISSLFTLFLLTAPSQYNPYKDRPDPVAGDAKATQDGESEQPKRAWKAGRTVYVVVLGDIGRSPRMQYHAISIAKHGGRVFLIGYTESELHPEIISNSLIHVVSVAPAPSFLRQSSKLLFPIIAPLKALWQAASLYRALCYGAVNPARWILVQNPPSIPTLAVAKLVCLFRNSELVIDWHNFGYSILGLKLGPRHPLVRIATLYEKVFSRFAAHNITVTHAMARVLQDQYGVKALTLYDRPASLFRPLNAQERANFLARLPETAQYAQHLTPSAKEPWKLIVSATSWTPDEDFSILLDALSAYSAQAASKPQLPKILAIITGKGPLKEHYLSRVRALNQENKLASVVIQTAWLTPEDYALLLGAADLGVSLHTSSSGVDLPMKVVDMFGAGLPVVGWNKFEAWPELVQEGVNGKGFTSSDKLWQLLVNLFEDREGLLDQLKEGAVEESKHRWDQEWDRVAGDLFKLV
;
A
#
# COMPACT_ATOMS: atom_id res chain seq x y z
N MET A 1 -53.61 11.94 -50.87
CA MET A 1 -52.97 11.35 -49.67
C MET A 1 -51.48 11.01 -49.90
N ASP A 2 -50.95 11.18 -51.12
CA ASP A 2 -49.58 10.74 -51.46
C ASP A 2 -48.44 11.69 -51.05
N ASN A 3 -48.72 12.98 -50.80
CA ASN A 3 -47.68 13.94 -50.42
C ASN A 3 -47.28 13.90 -48.93
N TRP A 4 -48.04 13.19 -48.09
CA TRP A 4 -47.72 13.05 -46.66
C TRP A 4 -46.83 11.82 -46.36
N VAL A 5 -46.92 10.78 -47.18
CA VAL A 5 -46.13 9.54 -47.00
C VAL A 5 -44.69 9.71 -47.50
N GLY A 6 -44.49 10.47 -48.59
CA GLY A 6 -43.16 10.73 -49.16
C GLY A 6 -42.27 11.65 -48.32
N GLY A 7 -42.85 12.65 -47.65
CA GLY A 7 -42.10 13.59 -46.80
C GLY A 7 -41.54 12.95 -45.53
N GLY A 8 -42.36 12.13 -44.85
CA GLY A 8 -41.91 11.38 -43.67
C GLY A 8 -40.84 10.33 -43.99
N PHE A 9 -40.97 9.64 -45.14
CA PHE A 9 -39.97 8.69 -45.61
C PHE A 9 -38.64 9.37 -45.98
N ALA A 10 -38.68 10.48 -46.73
CA ALA A 10 -37.48 11.23 -47.10
C ALA A 10 -36.75 11.79 -45.86
N GLN A 11 -37.50 12.32 -44.89
CA GLN A 11 -36.94 12.83 -43.64
C GLN A 11 -36.34 11.71 -42.78
N ALA A 12 -36.97 10.54 -42.73
CA ALA A 12 -36.43 9.35 -42.05
C ALA A 12 -35.14 8.86 -42.72
N VAL A 13 -35.09 8.79 -44.06
CA VAL A 13 -33.88 8.40 -44.82
C VAL A 13 -32.75 9.40 -44.59
N GLN A 14 -33.04 10.70 -44.64
CA GLN A 14 -32.05 11.75 -44.37
C GLN A 14 -31.48 11.65 -42.95
N THR A 15 -32.35 11.42 -41.96
CA THR A 15 -31.95 11.22 -40.56
C THR A 15 -31.05 9.99 -40.41
N LEU A 16 -31.40 8.87 -41.05
CA LEU A 16 -30.60 7.65 -41.04
C LEU A 16 -29.22 7.86 -41.69
N ILE A 17 -29.15 8.55 -42.83
CA ILE A 17 -27.89 8.85 -43.50
C ILE A 17 -27.02 9.76 -42.62
N SER A 18 -27.60 10.81 -42.01
CA SER A 18 -26.87 11.68 -41.09
C SER A 18 -26.31 10.90 -39.90
N ILE A 19 -27.11 10.01 -39.29
CA ILE A 19 -26.64 9.13 -38.21
C ILE A 19 -25.51 8.23 -38.70
N ALA A 20 -25.63 7.61 -39.87
CA ALA A 20 -24.61 6.75 -40.45
C ALA A 20 -23.29 7.49 -40.72
N VAL A 21 -23.35 8.71 -41.26
CA VAL A 21 -22.18 9.55 -41.49
C VAL A 21 -21.52 9.94 -40.16
N VAL A 22 -22.30 10.28 -39.14
CA VAL A 22 -21.77 10.58 -37.79
C VAL A 22 -21.08 9.36 -37.19
N ILE A 23 -21.73 8.19 -37.21
CA ILE A 23 -21.14 6.93 -36.71
C ILE A 23 -19.86 6.59 -37.47
N SER A 24 -19.87 6.69 -38.80
CA SER A 24 -18.69 6.43 -39.63
C SER A 24 -17.56 7.41 -39.34
N SER A 25 -17.86 8.71 -39.16
CA SER A 25 -16.86 9.72 -38.86
C SER A 25 -16.24 9.50 -37.48
N LEU A 26 -17.07 9.18 -36.48
CA LEU A 26 -16.61 8.82 -35.13
C LEU A 26 -15.75 7.55 -35.15
N PHE A 27 -16.14 6.54 -35.93
CA PHE A 27 -15.37 5.31 -36.08
C PHE A 27 -14.03 5.55 -36.76
N THR A 28 -14.00 6.35 -37.84
CA THR A 28 -12.75 6.74 -38.51
C THR A 28 -11.84 7.53 -37.57
N LEU A 29 -12.38 8.52 -36.84
CA LEU A 29 -11.60 9.27 -35.86
C LEU A 29 -11.05 8.36 -34.75
N PHE A 30 -11.85 7.38 -34.29
CA PHE A 30 -11.41 6.37 -33.36
C PHE A 30 -10.26 5.53 -33.92
N LEU A 31 -10.35 5.04 -35.16
CA LEU A 31 -9.27 4.27 -35.79
C LEU A 31 -7.97 5.09 -35.93
N LEU A 32 -8.09 6.36 -36.32
CA LEU A 32 -6.94 7.26 -36.48
C LEU A 32 -6.29 7.64 -35.14
N THR A 33 -7.06 7.61 -34.05
CA THR A 33 -6.58 7.93 -32.70
C THR A 33 -6.35 6.69 -31.85
N ALA A 34 -6.61 5.48 -32.36
CA ALA A 34 -6.51 4.26 -31.58
C ALA A 34 -5.08 4.07 -31.05
N PRO A 35 -4.93 3.67 -29.77
CA PRO A 35 -3.61 3.45 -29.18
C PRO A 35 -2.91 2.26 -29.86
N SER A 36 -1.58 2.30 -29.89
CA SER A 36 -0.81 1.20 -30.49
C SER A 36 -0.97 -0.10 -29.70
N GLN A 37 -1.14 -1.20 -30.43
CA GLN A 37 -1.27 -2.54 -29.86
C GLN A 37 0.07 -3.14 -29.49
N TYR A 38 0.06 -3.87 -28.38
CA TYR A 38 1.15 -4.73 -27.93
C TYR A 38 1.46 -5.79 -28.99
N ASN A 39 2.74 -5.91 -29.32
CA ASN A 39 3.25 -6.93 -30.22
C ASN A 39 4.43 -7.64 -29.54
N PRO A 40 4.31 -8.95 -29.24
CA PRO A 40 5.35 -9.68 -28.53
C PRO A 40 6.70 -9.69 -29.27
N TYR A 41 6.70 -9.62 -30.60
CA TYR A 41 7.92 -9.62 -31.42
C TYR A 41 8.69 -8.29 -31.39
N LYS A 42 8.01 -7.20 -31.02
CA LYS A 42 8.59 -5.86 -30.88
C LYS A 42 9.04 -5.55 -29.45
N ASP A 43 8.55 -6.30 -28.47
CA ASP A 43 8.91 -6.19 -27.05
C ASP A 43 10.24 -6.90 -26.77
N ARG A 44 11.32 -6.36 -27.36
CA ARG A 44 12.69 -6.86 -27.17
C ARG A 44 13.31 -6.23 -25.91
N PRO A 45 14.18 -6.97 -25.21
CA PRO A 45 14.93 -6.41 -24.10
C PRO A 45 15.82 -5.27 -24.58
N ASP A 46 15.93 -4.22 -23.77
CA ASP A 46 16.97 -3.21 -23.97
C ASP A 46 18.34 -3.87 -23.69
N PRO A 47 19.40 -3.55 -24.46
CA PRO A 47 20.72 -4.06 -24.16
C PRO A 47 21.11 -3.62 -22.75
N VAL A 48 21.35 -4.57 -21.84
CA VAL A 48 21.78 -4.23 -20.48
C VAL A 48 23.18 -3.59 -20.59
N ALA A 49 23.37 -2.47 -19.90
CA ALA A 49 24.68 -1.82 -19.77
C ALA A 49 25.63 -2.76 -19.01
N GLY A 50 26.33 -3.63 -19.75
CA GLY A 50 27.18 -4.70 -19.24
C GLY A 50 27.51 -5.74 -20.30
N ASP A 51 26.61 -5.96 -21.27
CA ASP A 51 26.81 -6.93 -22.36
C ASP A 51 27.74 -6.41 -23.47
N ALA A 52 28.02 -5.10 -23.50
CA ALA A 52 28.89 -4.49 -24.52
C ALA A 52 30.40 -4.77 -24.34
N LYS A 53 30.82 -5.49 -23.28
CA LYS A 53 32.22 -5.84 -23.03
C LYS A 53 32.59 -7.29 -23.37
N ALA A 54 31.65 -8.11 -23.84
CA ALA A 54 31.90 -9.53 -24.15
C ALA A 54 31.84 -9.85 -25.65
N THR A 55 32.29 -8.94 -26.51
CA THR A 55 32.48 -9.21 -27.95
C THR A 55 33.86 -8.79 -28.42
N GLN A 56 34.90 -9.30 -27.77
CA GLN A 56 36.13 -9.69 -28.43
C GLN A 56 36.58 -11.01 -27.76
N ASP A 57 36.83 -12.01 -28.60
CA ASP A 57 37.43 -13.31 -28.31
C ASP A 57 36.48 -14.48 -27.95
N GLY A 58 36.36 -15.39 -28.91
CA GLY A 58 36.12 -16.82 -28.67
C GLY A 58 34.68 -17.30 -28.78
N GLU A 59 34.41 -18.05 -29.85
CA GLU A 59 33.25 -18.94 -29.97
C GLU A 59 33.18 -19.88 -28.74
N SER A 60 32.27 -19.59 -27.83
CA SER A 60 31.73 -20.58 -26.90
C SER A 60 30.21 -20.47 -26.96
N GLU A 61 29.55 -21.61 -27.20
CA GLU A 61 28.10 -21.72 -27.26
C GLU A 61 27.49 -21.25 -25.93
N GLN A 62 27.13 -19.97 -25.86
CA GLN A 62 26.24 -19.50 -24.80
C GLN A 62 24.87 -20.16 -25.01
N PRO A 63 24.21 -20.64 -23.95
CA PRO A 63 22.87 -21.18 -24.08
C PRO A 63 21.98 -20.06 -24.63
N LYS A 64 21.41 -20.27 -25.82
CA LYS A 64 20.42 -19.37 -26.42
C LYS A 64 19.34 -19.09 -25.37
N ARG A 65 19.39 -17.93 -24.72
CA ARG A 65 18.32 -17.48 -23.81
C ARG A 65 17.03 -17.56 -24.61
N ALA A 66 16.18 -18.52 -24.28
CA ALA A 66 14.89 -18.70 -24.92
C ALA A 66 14.17 -17.36 -24.90
N TRP A 67 13.70 -16.91 -26.07
CA TRP A 67 12.98 -15.66 -26.22
C TRP A 67 11.73 -15.67 -25.31
N LYS A 68 11.81 -15.00 -24.16
CA LYS A 68 10.66 -14.77 -23.26
C LYS A 68 9.98 -13.46 -23.69
N ALA A 69 8.93 -13.55 -24.50
CA ALA A 69 8.08 -12.40 -24.84
C ALA A 69 7.32 -11.88 -23.60
N GLY A 70 7.04 -10.57 -23.52
CA GLY A 70 6.19 -10.01 -22.46
C GLY A 70 6.91 -9.35 -21.29
N ARG A 71 7.96 -8.56 -21.57
CA ARG A 71 8.81 -7.92 -20.55
C ARG A 71 8.38 -6.51 -20.18
N THR A 72 7.56 -5.85 -20.99
CA THR A 72 7.06 -4.51 -20.66
C THR A 72 5.79 -4.60 -19.80
N VAL A 73 5.79 -3.96 -18.63
CA VAL A 73 4.70 -3.92 -17.66
C VAL A 73 4.31 -2.47 -17.35
N TYR A 74 3.01 -2.17 -17.36
CA TYR A 74 2.49 -0.94 -16.76
C TYR A 74 2.13 -1.23 -15.31
N VAL A 75 2.72 -0.49 -14.39
CA VAL A 75 2.44 -0.54 -12.95
C VAL A 75 1.64 0.70 -12.60
N VAL A 76 0.36 0.54 -12.28
CA VAL A 76 -0.63 1.62 -12.28
C VAL A 76 -1.17 1.87 -10.89
N VAL A 77 -1.07 3.11 -10.45
CA VAL A 77 -1.62 3.61 -9.20
C VAL A 77 -2.41 4.89 -9.50
N LEU A 78 -3.74 4.86 -9.35
CA LEU A 78 -4.54 6.09 -9.42
C LEU A 78 -4.47 6.84 -8.07
N GLY A 79 -3.26 7.24 -7.72
CA GLY A 79 -2.86 7.82 -6.45
C GLY A 79 -1.40 8.26 -6.50
N ASP A 80 -0.88 8.80 -5.40
CA ASP A 80 0.50 9.24 -5.30
C ASP A 80 1.46 8.05 -5.23
N ILE A 81 2.37 7.96 -6.21
CA ILE A 81 3.33 6.86 -6.34
C ILE A 81 4.25 6.82 -5.11
N GLY A 82 4.72 7.98 -4.65
CA GLY A 82 5.62 8.07 -3.49
C GLY A 82 5.01 7.54 -2.20
N ARG A 83 3.68 7.40 -2.14
CA ARG A 83 2.95 6.84 -0.99
C ARG A 83 2.44 5.42 -1.23
N SER A 84 2.91 4.77 -2.28
CA SER A 84 2.50 3.43 -2.70
C SER A 84 3.72 2.50 -2.77
N PRO A 85 4.35 2.18 -1.63
CA PRO A 85 5.63 1.47 -1.58
C PRO A 85 5.57 0.11 -2.29
N ARG A 86 4.51 -0.69 -2.09
CA ARG A 86 4.32 -1.97 -2.78
C ARG A 86 4.39 -1.85 -4.30
N MET A 87 3.81 -0.80 -4.87
CA MET A 87 3.83 -0.60 -6.33
C MET A 87 5.20 -0.14 -6.83
N GLN A 88 5.93 0.63 -6.02
CA GLN A 88 7.34 0.91 -6.30
C GLN A 88 8.18 -0.37 -6.22
N TYR A 89 7.92 -1.26 -5.26
CA TYR A 89 8.62 -2.54 -5.14
C TYR A 89 8.30 -3.49 -6.29
N HIS A 90 7.05 -3.55 -6.77
CA HIS A 90 6.72 -4.26 -8.01
C HIS A 90 7.55 -3.72 -9.18
N ALA A 91 7.62 -2.40 -9.35
CA ALA A 91 8.39 -1.79 -10.43
C ALA A 91 9.89 -2.14 -10.34
N ILE A 92 10.47 -2.05 -9.14
CA ILE A 92 11.87 -2.40 -8.88
C ILE A 92 12.13 -3.89 -9.18
N SER A 93 11.31 -4.80 -8.64
CA SER A 93 11.50 -6.24 -8.84
C SER A 93 11.33 -6.66 -10.30
N ILE A 94 10.41 -6.04 -11.05
CA ILE A 94 10.28 -6.26 -12.51
C ILE A 94 11.55 -5.80 -13.22
N ALA A 95 12.05 -4.60 -12.92
CA ALA A 95 13.25 -4.04 -13.54
C ALA A 95 14.52 -4.84 -13.20
N LYS A 96 14.63 -5.33 -11.96
CA LYS A 96 15.71 -6.22 -11.50
C LYS A 96 15.79 -7.50 -12.34
N HIS A 97 14.66 -8.01 -12.84
CA HIS A 97 14.59 -9.17 -13.73
C HIS A 97 14.63 -8.80 -15.23
N GLY A 98 15.02 -7.57 -15.57
CA GLY A 98 15.18 -7.10 -16.95
C GLY A 98 13.85 -6.80 -17.66
N GLY A 99 12.77 -6.60 -16.90
CA GLY A 99 11.50 -6.08 -17.41
C GLY A 99 11.52 -4.56 -17.53
N ARG A 100 10.85 -4.03 -18.56
CA ARG A 100 10.66 -2.58 -18.71
C ARG A 100 9.39 -2.18 -17.99
N VAL A 101 9.44 -1.12 -17.19
CA VAL A 101 8.30 -0.66 -16.39
C VAL A 101 7.90 0.74 -16.77
N PHE A 102 6.60 0.95 -16.99
CA PHE A 102 6.01 2.29 -16.92
C PHE A 102 5.24 2.39 -15.61
N LEU A 103 5.75 3.21 -14.68
CA LEU A 103 5.14 3.45 -13.37
C LEU A 103 4.22 4.68 -13.47
N ILE A 104 2.91 4.44 -13.40
CA ILE A 104 1.88 5.40 -13.82
C ILE A 104 1.06 5.83 -12.61
N GLY A 105 1.03 7.13 -12.31
CA GLY A 105 0.30 7.66 -11.16
C GLY A 105 0.57 9.14 -10.90
N TYR A 106 0.15 9.65 -9.74
CA TYR A 106 0.48 11.02 -9.33
C TYR A 106 1.91 11.07 -8.79
N THR A 107 2.61 12.16 -9.09
CA THR A 107 4.00 12.41 -8.69
C THR A 107 4.03 13.60 -7.74
N GLU A 108 3.44 13.44 -6.55
CA GLU A 108 3.31 14.52 -5.55
C GLU A 108 4.33 14.38 -4.41
N SER A 109 4.72 13.14 -4.06
CA SER A 109 5.75 12.86 -3.06
C SER A 109 7.03 12.31 -3.69
N GLU A 110 8.13 12.31 -2.91
CA GLU A 110 9.41 11.73 -3.33
C GLU A 110 9.28 10.24 -3.66
N LEU A 111 10.02 9.82 -4.69
CA LEU A 111 10.07 8.43 -5.14
C LEU A 111 11.29 7.73 -4.55
N HIS A 112 11.21 6.41 -4.43
CA HIS A 112 12.34 5.59 -4.02
C HIS A 112 13.55 5.84 -4.93
N PRO A 113 14.78 6.02 -4.40
CA PRO A 113 15.95 6.37 -5.20
C PRO A 113 16.21 5.44 -6.39
N GLU A 114 15.96 4.14 -6.20
CA GLU A 114 16.10 3.13 -7.25
C GLU A 114 15.11 3.30 -8.42
N ILE A 115 13.93 3.86 -8.18
CA ILE A 115 12.98 4.19 -9.27
C ILE A 115 13.57 5.26 -10.17
N ILE A 116 14.25 6.24 -9.58
CA ILE A 116 14.80 7.40 -10.30
C ILE A 116 16.08 7.01 -11.05
N SER A 117 16.92 6.15 -10.45
CA SER A 117 18.21 5.77 -11.03
C SER A 117 18.13 4.62 -12.04
N ASN A 118 17.04 3.84 -12.05
CA ASN A 118 16.91 2.67 -12.91
C ASN A 118 16.39 3.03 -14.31
N SER A 119 17.20 2.76 -15.34
CA SER A 119 16.89 3.09 -16.74
C SER A 119 15.73 2.29 -17.33
N LEU A 120 15.35 1.16 -16.73
CA LEU A 120 14.21 0.34 -17.16
C LEU A 120 12.88 0.82 -16.60
N ILE A 121 12.89 1.80 -15.68
CA ILE A 121 11.68 2.32 -15.04
C ILE A 121 11.41 3.73 -15.56
N HIS A 122 10.25 3.91 -16.18
CA HIS A 122 9.78 5.19 -16.71
C HIS A 122 8.56 5.66 -15.93
N VAL A 123 8.67 6.83 -15.28
CA VAL A 123 7.54 7.40 -14.55
C VAL A 123 6.64 8.19 -15.50
N VAL A 124 5.35 7.87 -15.50
CA VAL A 124 4.32 8.57 -16.28
C VAL A 124 3.33 9.25 -15.34
N SER A 125 3.35 10.58 -15.31
CA SER A 125 2.48 11.36 -14.43
C SER A 125 1.05 11.41 -14.95
N VAL A 126 0.07 11.13 -14.08
CA VAL A 126 -1.36 11.30 -14.36
C VAL A 126 -1.78 12.69 -13.88
N ALA A 127 -2.50 13.45 -14.72
CA ALA A 127 -2.97 14.77 -14.33
C ALA A 127 -3.99 14.66 -13.17
N PRO A 128 -3.73 15.29 -12.00
CA PRO A 128 -4.66 15.27 -10.88
C PRO A 128 -5.94 16.05 -11.22
N ALA A 129 -7.03 15.75 -10.51
CA ALA A 129 -8.26 16.52 -10.66
C ALA A 129 -8.05 17.98 -10.23
N PRO A 130 -8.70 18.95 -10.89
CA PRO A 130 -8.69 20.34 -10.46
C PRO A 130 -9.06 20.51 -8.98
N SER A 131 -8.49 21.51 -8.30
CA SER A 131 -8.68 21.73 -6.85
C SER A 131 -10.15 21.79 -6.44
N PHE A 132 -11.03 22.41 -7.24
CA PHE A 132 -12.47 22.48 -6.96
C PHE A 132 -13.17 21.11 -6.97
N LEU A 133 -12.68 20.12 -7.75
CA LEU A 133 -13.18 18.74 -7.72
C LEU A 133 -12.54 17.88 -6.62
N ARG A 134 -11.47 18.39 -5.98
CA ARG A 134 -10.79 17.71 -4.87
C ARG A 134 -11.42 18.06 -3.51
N GLN A 135 -12.19 19.14 -3.42
CA GLN A 135 -12.87 19.56 -2.20
C GLN A 135 -14.01 18.58 -1.83
N SER A 136 -14.03 18.15 -0.57
CA SER A 136 -15.05 17.23 -0.06
C SER A 136 -16.09 17.98 0.77
N SER A 137 -17.06 18.61 0.10
CA SER A 137 -18.32 19.00 0.76
C SER A 137 -19.27 17.80 0.78
N LYS A 138 -19.85 17.46 1.94
CA LYS A 138 -20.84 16.38 2.05
C LYS A 138 -22.07 16.65 1.18
N LEU A 139 -22.47 17.92 1.05
CA LEU A 139 -23.63 18.34 0.26
C LEU A 139 -23.38 18.20 -1.25
N LEU A 140 -22.19 18.60 -1.71
CA LEU A 140 -21.83 18.57 -3.13
C LEU A 140 -21.27 17.21 -3.59
N PHE A 141 -21.04 16.29 -2.66
CA PHE A 141 -20.44 14.98 -2.93
C PHE A 141 -21.13 14.21 -4.08
N PRO A 142 -22.47 14.16 -4.19
CA PRO A 142 -23.14 13.43 -5.28
C PRO A 142 -22.85 13.99 -6.68
N ILE A 143 -22.47 15.26 -6.79
CA ILE A 143 -22.15 15.93 -8.07
C ILE A 143 -20.64 15.92 -8.31
N ILE A 144 -19.84 16.27 -7.30
CA ILE A 144 -18.39 16.37 -7.40
C ILE A 144 -17.76 14.99 -7.62
N ALA A 145 -18.24 13.94 -6.95
CA ALA A 145 -17.61 12.62 -7.03
C ALA A 145 -17.69 12.01 -8.45
N PRO A 146 -18.84 12.02 -9.16
CA PRO A 146 -18.89 11.59 -10.55
C PRO A 146 -18.02 12.43 -11.49
N LEU A 147 -18.04 13.77 -11.36
CA LEU A 147 -17.20 14.65 -12.19
C LEU A 147 -15.70 14.38 -11.98
N LYS A 148 -15.30 14.18 -10.72
CA LYS A 148 -13.94 13.77 -10.37
C LYS A 148 -13.59 12.42 -10.99
N ALA A 149 -14.49 11.44 -10.91
CA ALA A 149 -14.28 10.11 -11.49
C ALA A 149 -14.14 10.17 -13.02
N LEU A 150 -14.94 11.01 -13.70
CA LEU A 150 -14.82 11.23 -15.15
C LEU A 150 -13.49 11.88 -15.54
N TRP A 151 -13.06 12.90 -14.78
CA TRP A 151 -11.74 13.51 -14.99
C TRP A 151 -10.62 12.48 -14.81
N GLN A 152 -10.67 11.73 -13.71
CA GLN A 152 -9.69 10.68 -13.43
C GLN A 152 -9.70 9.60 -14.52
N ALA A 153 -10.86 9.25 -15.06
CA ALA A 153 -10.98 8.27 -16.14
C ALA A 153 -10.31 8.78 -17.41
N ALA A 154 -10.57 10.04 -17.81
CA ALA A 154 -9.96 10.66 -18.98
C ALA A 154 -8.43 10.81 -18.83
N SER A 155 -7.96 11.29 -17.67
CA SER A 155 -6.53 11.44 -17.38
C SER A 155 -5.80 10.09 -17.38
N LEU A 156 -6.39 9.07 -16.74
CA LEU A 156 -5.81 7.73 -16.68
C LEU A 156 -5.78 7.07 -18.07
N TYR A 157 -6.88 7.18 -18.83
CA TYR A 157 -6.92 6.69 -20.21
C TYR A 157 -5.84 7.35 -21.07
N ARG A 158 -5.70 8.68 -20.98
CA ARG A 158 -4.66 9.41 -21.72
C ARG A 158 -3.25 8.94 -21.34
N ALA A 159 -2.97 8.76 -20.05
CA ALA A 159 -1.66 8.29 -19.58
C ALA A 159 -1.35 6.87 -20.09
N LEU A 160 -2.30 5.95 -20.00
CA LEU A 160 -2.13 4.55 -20.43
C LEU A 160 -2.03 4.39 -21.95
N CYS A 161 -2.76 5.21 -22.72
CA CYS A 161 -2.79 5.14 -24.18
C CYS A 161 -1.65 5.92 -24.84
N TYR A 162 -1.30 7.10 -24.32
CA TYR A 162 -0.42 8.04 -25.00
C TYR A 162 0.72 8.59 -24.13
N GLY A 163 0.71 8.35 -22.81
CA GLY A 163 1.79 8.74 -21.92
C GLY A 163 2.98 7.78 -21.96
N ALA A 164 2.68 6.48 -22.08
CA ALA A 164 3.71 5.44 -22.23
C ALA A 164 4.04 5.21 -23.72
N VAL A 165 5.34 5.26 -24.04
CA VAL A 165 5.86 5.19 -25.41
C VAL A 165 5.60 3.82 -26.05
N ASN A 166 5.73 2.74 -25.27
CA ASN A 166 5.62 1.37 -25.74
C ASN A 166 4.43 0.67 -25.08
N PRO A 167 3.57 -0.02 -25.86
CA PRO A 167 2.52 -0.85 -25.28
C PRO A 167 3.12 -1.94 -24.38
N ALA A 168 2.47 -2.20 -23.26
CA ALA A 168 2.85 -3.26 -22.33
C ALA A 168 2.09 -4.57 -22.59
N ARG A 169 2.71 -5.69 -22.24
CA ARG A 169 2.03 -6.99 -22.17
C ARG A 169 1.05 -7.02 -21.01
N TRP A 170 1.48 -6.50 -19.87
CA TRP A 170 0.77 -6.57 -18.60
C TRP A 170 0.42 -5.16 -18.11
N ILE A 171 -0.80 -4.99 -17.62
CA ILE A 171 -1.23 -3.79 -16.88
C ILE A 171 -1.57 -4.23 -15.46
N LEU A 172 -0.63 -4.02 -14.53
CA LEU A 172 -0.78 -4.28 -13.10
C LEU A 172 -1.39 -3.06 -12.42
N VAL A 173 -2.57 -3.21 -11.83
CA VAL A 173 -3.32 -2.13 -11.18
C VAL A 173 -3.37 -2.33 -9.68
N GLN A 174 -3.02 -1.30 -8.91
CA GLN A 174 -3.33 -1.24 -7.48
C GLN A 174 -4.83 -1.00 -7.28
N ASN A 175 -5.49 -1.88 -6.54
CA ASN A 175 -6.84 -1.66 -6.05
C ASN A 175 -6.85 -1.58 -4.52
N PRO A 176 -7.40 -0.50 -3.91
CA PRO A 176 -8.12 0.65 -4.49
C PRO A 176 -7.22 1.82 -4.98
N PRO A 177 -7.78 2.85 -5.67
CA PRO A 177 -9.21 3.04 -5.98
C PRO A 177 -9.67 2.22 -7.18
N SER A 178 -10.82 1.57 -7.05
CA SER A 178 -11.42 0.71 -8.07
C SER A 178 -12.10 1.52 -9.18
N ILE A 179 -12.84 2.57 -8.80
CA ILE A 179 -13.53 3.48 -9.72
C ILE A 179 -12.66 4.72 -9.93
N PRO A 180 -12.37 5.14 -11.17
CA PRO A 180 -12.69 4.50 -12.46
C PRO A 180 -11.65 3.46 -12.93
N THR A 181 -10.59 3.22 -12.14
CA THR A 181 -9.36 2.54 -12.54
C THR A 181 -9.57 1.20 -13.23
N LEU A 182 -10.39 0.29 -12.66
CA LEU A 182 -10.55 -1.06 -13.21
C LEU A 182 -11.22 -1.05 -14.59
N ALA A 183 -12.24 -0.21 -14.77
CA ALA A 183 -12.93 -0.06 -16.06
C ALA A 183 -11.99 0.51 -17.14
N VAL A 184 -11.25 1.56 -16.79
CA VAL A 184 -10.30 2.18 -17.73
C VAL A 184 -9.18 1.21 -18.08
N ALA A 185 -8.59 0.53 -17.10
CA ALA A 185 -7.52 -0.44 -17.34
C ALA A 185 -8.01 -1.59 -18.24
N LYS A 186 -9.22 -2.12 -18.01
CA LYS A 186 -9.80 -3.15 -18.88
C LYS A 186 -10.04 -2.64 -20.30
N LEU A 187 -10.58 -1.43 -20.45
CA LEU A 187 -10.80 -0.81 -21.75
C LEU A 187 -9.47 -0.65 -22.52
N VAL A 188 -8.41 -0.19 -21.85
CA VAL A 188 -7.09 -0.07 -22.43
C VAL A 188 -6.53 -1.45 -22.82
N CYS A 189 -6.71 -2.48 -21.98
CA CYS A 189 -6.29 -3.84 -22.32
C CYS A 189 -6.92 -4.33 -23.62
N LEU A 190 -8.21 -4.03 -23.85
CA LEU A 190 -8.91 -4.34 -25.10
C LEU A 190 -8.25 -3.65 -26.30
N PHE A 191 -7.98 -2.35 -26.20
CA PHE A 191 -7.41 -1.60 -27.33
C PHE A 191 -5.94 -1.90 -27.59
N ARG A 192 -5.18 -2.22 -26.55
CA ARG A 192 -3.74 -2.45 -26.63
C ARG A 192 -3.35 -3.91 -26.72
N ASN A 193 -4.29 -4.86 -26.72
CA ASN A 193 -3.98 -6.30 -26.65
C ASN A 193 -3.07 -6.66 -25.45
N SER A 194 -3.39 -6.09 -24.29
CA SER A 194 -2.68 -6.30 -23.02
C SER A 194 -3.51 -7.14 -22.07
N GLU A 195 -2.88 -7.70 -21.04
CA GLU A 195 -3.55 -8.44 -19.97
C GLU A 195 -3.59 -7.65 -18.66
N LEU A 196 -4.77 -7.61 -18.05
CA LEU A 196 -5.02 -6.93 -16.79
C LEU A 196 -4.65 -7.84 -15.62
N VAL A 197 -3.84 -7.32 -14.70
CA VAL A 197 -3.57 -7.91 -13.38
C VAL A 197 -4.07 -6.93 -12.33
N ILE A 198 -4.90 -7.39 -11.40
CA ILE A 198 -5.37 -6.56 -10.29
C ILE A 198 -4.67 -7.01 -9.02
N ASP A 199 -3.95 -6.09 -8.38
CA ASP A 199 -3.36 -6.27 -7.05
C ASP A 199 -4.29 -5.67 -6.00
N TRP A 200 -4.90 -6.53 -5.19
CA TRP A 200 -5.93 -6.20 -4.20
C TRP A 200 -5.29 -5.97 -2.83
N HIS A 201 -5.37 -4.74 -2.35
CA HIS A 201 -4.86 -4.29 -1.06
C HIS A 201 -5.99 -4.07 -0.06
N ASN A 202 -7.14 -3.67 -0.57
CA ASN A 202 -8.38 -3.50 0.18
C ASN A 202 -9.54 -3.50 -0.83
N PHE A 203 -10.77 -3.45 -0.32
CA PHE A 203 -11.94 -3.20 -1.16
C PHE A 203 -12.29 -1.71 -1.17
N GLY A 204 -12.40 -1.12 -2.36
CA GLY A 204 -12.78 0.29 -2.48
C GLY A 204 -14.18 0.57 -1.94
N TYR A 205 -15.10 -0.40 -2.01
CA TYR A 205 -16.43 -0.26 -1.42
C TYR A 205 -16.40 -0.22 0.11
N SER A 206 -15.50 -0.96 0.78
CA SER A 206 -15.43 -0.96 2.25
C SER A 206 -14.87 0.36 2.77
N ILE A 207 -13.84 0.91 2.10
CA ILE A 207 -13.33 2.25 2.38
C ILE A 207 -14.42 3.31 2.17
N LEU A 208 -15.18 3.22 1.06
CA LEU A 208 -16.33 4.12 0.84
C LEU A 208 -17.39 3.97 1.94
N GLY A 209 -17.58 2.75 2.46
CA GLY A 209 -18.46 2.42 3.58
C GLY A 209 -18.10 3.14 4.88
N LEU A 210 -16.82 3.42 5.13
CA LEU A 210 -16.40 4.24 6.29
C LEU A 210 -16.94 5.66 6.22
N LYS A 211 -17.08 6.23 5.00
CA LYS A 211 -17.54 7.60 4.79
C LYS A 211 -19.07 7.72 4.72
N LEU A 212 -19.73 6.79 4.02
CA LEU A 212 -21.17 6.87 3.71
C LEU A 212 -22.03 5.91 4.52
N GLY A 213 -21.42 4.97 5.23
CA GLY A 213 -22.08 3.85 5.89
C GLY A 213 -22.19 2.61 4.97
N PRO A 214 -22.05 1.39 5.50
CA PRO A 214 -22.01 0.15 4.71
C PRO A 214 -23.33 -0.16 3.99
N ARG A 215 -24.45 0.38 4.45
CA ARG A 215 -25.78 0.17 3.85
C ARG A 215 -26.11 1.16 2.73
N HIS A 216 -25.25 2.14 2.47
CA HIS A 216 -25.52 3.21 1.51
C HIS A 216 -25.60 2.67 0.06
N PRO A 217 -26.55 3.14 -0.78
CA PRO A 217 -26.72 2.65 -2.15
C PRO A 217 -25.44 2.72 -3.01
N LEU A 218 -24.68 3.81 -2.92
CA LEU A 218 -23.40 3.94 -3.62
C LEU A 218 -22.36 2.88 -3.21
N VAL A 219 -22.38 2.42 -1.97
CA VAL A 219 -21.48 1.34 -1.50
C VAL A 219 -21.88 0.02 -2.15
N ARG A 220 -23.18 -0.27 -2.27
CA ARG A 220 -23.67 -1.46 -2.99
C ARG A 220 -23.31 -1.43 -4.48
N ILE A 221 -23.44 -0.26 -5.11
CA ILE A 221 -23.03 -0.06 -6.51
C ILE A 221 -21.53 -0.28 -6.66
N ALA A 222 -20.71 0.29 -5.76
CA ALA A 222 -19.26 0.08 -5.77
C ALA A 222 -18.88 -1.40 -5.55
N THR A 223 -19.61 -2.11 -4.68
CA THR A 223 -19.43 -3.55 -4.44
C THR A 223 -19.69 -4.34 -5.74
N LEU A 224 -20.82 -4.07 -6.40
CA LEU A 224 -21.16 -4.72 -7.67
C LEU A 224 -20.15 -4.38 -8.76
N TYR A 225 -19.71 -3.13 -8.84
CA TYR A 225 -18.69 -2.68 -9.78
C TYR A 225 -17.40 -3.49 -9.61
N GLU A 226 -16.85 -3.58 -8.39
CA GLU A 226 -15.65 -4.37 -8.16
C GLU A 226 -15.85 -5.85 -8.49
N LYS A 227 -16.99 -6.42 -8.09
CA LYS A 227 -17.32 -7.82 -8.38
C LYS A 227 -17.36 -8.11 -9.88
N VAL A 228 -17.96 -7.22 -10.68
CA VAL A 228 -17.99 -7.35 -12.14
C VAL A 228 -16.59 -7.21 -12.73
N PHE A 229 -15.85 -6.16 -12.36
CA PHE A 229 -14.56 -5.87 -12.98
C PHE A 229 -13.44 -6.83 -12.57
N SER A 230 -13.51 -7.43 -11.38
CA SER A 230 -12.57 -8.47 -10.94
C SER A 230 -12.49 -9.67 -11.89
N ARG A 231 -13.61 -10.01 -12.54
CA ARG A 231 -13.73 -11.16 -13.46
C ARG A 231 -13.13 -10.91 -14.83
N PHE A 232 -12.80 -9.67 -15.14
CA PHE A 232 -12.20 -9.28 -16.43
C PHE A 232 -10.67 -9.26 -16.40
N ALA A 233 -10.06 -9.40 -15.22
CA ALA A 233 -8.62 -9.54 -15.05
C ALA A 233 -8.16 -10.93 -15.48
N ALA A 234 -7.00 -11.00 -16.12
CA ALA A 234 -6.34 -12.28 -16.42
C ALA A 234 -5.84 -12.94 -15.14
N HIS A 235 -5.31 -12.13 -14.22
CA HIS A 235 -4.84 -12.57 -12.91
C HIS A 235 -5.23 -11.59 -11.80
N ASN A 236 -5.45 -12.12 -10.60
CA ASN A 236 -5.66 -11.34 -9.39
C ASN A 236 -4.57 -11.71 -8.38
N ILE A 237 -4.00 -10.71 -7.73
CA ILE A 237 -3.03 -10.83 -6.64
C ILE A 237 -3.67 -10.21 -5.39
N THR A 238 -3.42 -10.77 -4.21
CA THR A 238 -4.00 -10.29 -2.95
C THR A 238 -2.93 -10.21 -1.88
N VAL A 239 -3.09 -9.26 -0.95
CA VAL A 239 -2.19 -9.10 0.20
C VAL A 239 -2.30 -10.22 1.24
N THR A 240 -3.40 -10.99 1.24
CA THR A 240 -3.72 -12.03 2.24
C THR A 240 -4.42 -13.23 1.62
N HIS A 241 -4.36 -14.37 2.29
CA HIS A 241 -5.19 -15.53 1.98
C HIS A 241 -6.67 -15.27 2.31
N ALA A 242 -6.98 -14.55 3.39
CA ALA A 242 -8.34 -14.15 3.75
C ALA A 242 -9.01 -13.35 2.61
N MET A 243 -8.28 -12.42 1.98
CA MET A 243 -8.79 -11.66 0.84
C MET A 243 -8.94 -12.54 -0.41
N ALA A 244 -7.97 -13.44 -0.67
CA ALA A 244 -8.10 -14.42 -1.75
C ALA A 244 -9.35 -15.30 -1.59
N ARG A 245 -9.64 -15.74 -0.37
CA ARG A 245 -10.84 -16.50 -0.01
C ARG A 245 -12.11 -15.69 -0.27
N VAL A 246 -12.16 -14.41 0.16
CA VAL A 246 -13.30 -13.53 -0.14
C VAL A 246 -13.52 -13.37 -1.65
N LEU A 247 -12.46 -13.16 -2.42
CA LEU A 247 -12.56 -13.09 -3.88
C LEU A 247 -13.06 -14.42 -4.48
N GLN A 248 -12.60 -15.55 -3.99
CA GLN A 248 -13.04 -16.86 -4.46
C GLN A 248 -14.52 -17.11 -4.12
N ASP A 249 -14.92 -16.89 -2.87
CA ASP A 249 -16.25 -17.23 -2.35
C ASP A 249 -17.32 -16.24 -2.81
N GLN A 250 -17.02 -14.94 -2.75
CA GLN A 250 -18.00 -13.89 -2.99
C GLN A 250 -17.95 -13.34 -4.42
N TYR A 251 -16.78 -13.32 -5.06
CA TYR A 251 -16.62 -12.75 -6.40
C TYR A 251 -16.57 -13.85 -7.47
N GLY A 252 -16.21 -15.07 -7.08
CA GLY A 252 -16.02 -16.21 -7.99
C GLY A 252 -14.73 -16.11 -8.80
N VAL A 253 -13.71 -15.44 -8.27
CA VAL A 253 -12.40 -15.25 -8.93
C VAL A 253 -11.27 -15.81 -8.07
N LYS A 254 -10.36 -16.53 -8.71
CA LYS A 254 -9.13 -17.00 -8.06
C LYS A 254 -8.13 -15.87 -7.97
N ALA A 255 -7.44 -15.77 -6.85
CA ALA A 255 -6.33 -14.86 -6.66
C ALA A 255 -5.12 -15.59 -6.07
N LEU A 256 -3.93 -15.15 -6.45
CA LEU A 256 -2.68 -15.53 -5.81
C LEU A 256 -2.44 -14.61 -4.62
N THR A 257 -1.99 -15.16 -3.50
CA THR A 257 -1.59 -14.34 -2.36
C THR A 257 -0.11 -14.00 -2.50
N LEU A 258 0.18 -12.70 -2.59
CA LEU A 258 1.51 -12.13 -2.53
C LEU A 258 1.53 -11.25 -1.29
N TYR A 259 2.17 -11.74 -0.24
CA TYR A 259 2.25 -11.01 1.02
C TYR A 259 3.11 -9.76 0.88
N ASP A 260 2.74 -8.71 1.61
CA ASP A 260 3.68 -7.64 1.88
C ASP A 260 4.80 -8.12 2.79
N ARG A 261 6.01 -7.68 2.46
CA ARG A 261 7.24 -8.03 3.17
C ARG A 261 8.14 -6.80 3.27
N PRO A 262 8.93 -6.71 4.35
CA PRO A 262 9.73 -5.52 4.62
C PRO A 262 10.82 -5.32 3.56
N ALA A 263 11.09 -4.06 3.26
CA ALA A 263 12.28 -3.66 2.52
C ALA A 263 13.56 -3.96 3.32
N SER A 264 14.69 -4.04 2.61
CA SER A 264 16.01 -4.34 3.18
C SER A 264 16.50 -3.32 4.21
N LEU A 265 15.97 -2.09 4.16
CA LEU A 265 16.27 -1.04 5.13
C LEU A 265 15.85 -1.41 6.56
N PHE A 266 14.74 -2.14 6.70
CA PHE A 266 14.26 -2.62 8.00
C PHE A 266 15.03 -3.87 8.39
N ARG A 267 15.88 -3.75 9.41
CA ARG A 267 16.70 -4.84 9.93
C ARG A 267 16.84 -4.75 11.46
N PRO A 268 17.04 -5.89 12.15
CA PRO A 268 17.46 -5.89 13.53
C PRO A 268 18.76 -5.11 13.74
N LEU A 269 18.84 -4.38 14.85
CA LEU A 269 20.05 -3.67 15.27
C LEU A 269 20.82 -4.46 16.31
N ASN A 270 22.15 -4.39 16.24
CA ASN A 270 22.97 -4.86 17.35
C ASN A 270 22.97 -3.83 18.51
N ALA A 271 23.48 -4.25 19.67
CA ALA A 271 23.47 -3.43 20.88
C ALA A 271 24.20 -2.08 20.72
N GLN A 272 25.32 -2.05 19.97
CA GLN A 272 26.10 -0.84 19.75
C GLN A 272 25.38 0.13 18.81
N GLU A 273 24.80 -0.38 17.72
CA GLU A 273 24.00 0.41 16.78
C GLU A 273 22.79 1.03 17.49
N ARG A 274 22.08 0.23 18.29
CA ARG A 274 20.96 0.69 19.11
C ARG A 274 21.39 1.80 20.06
N ALA A 275 22.47 1.61 20.83
CA ALA A 275 22.95 2.62 21.77
C ALA A 275 23.36 3.93 21.08
N ASN A 276 24.10 3.85 19.98
CA ASN A 276 24.53 5.01 19.20
C ASN A 276 23.34 5.79 18.63
N PHE A 277 22.34 5.07 18.10
CA PHE A 277 21.15 5.69 17.56
C PHE A 277 20.34 6.41 18.65
N LEU A 278 20.07 5.73 19.77
CA LEU A 278 19.32 6.29 20.89
C LEU A 278 19.99 7.54 21.49
N ALA A 279 21.32 7.59 21.50
CA ALA A 279 22.06 8.76 21.96
C ALA A 279 22.04 9.94 20.98
N ARG A 280 21.88 9.68 19.66
CA ARG A 280 21.86 10.71 18.62
C ARG A 280 20.47 11.30 18.38
N LEU A 281 19.42 10.48 18.47
CA LEU A 281 18.06 10.92 18.15
C LEU A 281 17.54 11.89 19.25
N PRO A 282 17.12 13.13 18.92
CA PRO A 282 16.73 14.13 19.91
C PRO A 282 15.64 13.66 20.89
N GLU A 283 14.66 12.90 20.40
CA GLU A 283 13.53 12.40 21.17
C GLU A 283 13.92 11.33 22.20
N THR A 284 15.07 10.65 22.02
CA THR A 284 15.57 9.59 22.90
C THR A 284 16.84 9.96 23.66
N ALA A 285 17.60 10.97 23.21
CA ALA A 285 18.96 11.26 23.69
C ALA A 285 19.03 11.45 25.21
N GLN A 286 18.09 12.20 25.80
CA GLN A 286 18.02 12.43 27.24
C GLN A 286 17.70 11.16 28.06
N TYR A 287 17.10 10.15 27.42
CA TYR A 287 16.70 8.89 28.05
C TYR A 287 17.66 7.73 27.72
N ALA A 288 18.65 7.95 26.86
CA ALA A 288 19.50 6.89 26.30
C ALA A 288 20.18 6.04 27.39
N GLN A 289 20.61 6.66 28.49
CA GLN A 289 21.23 5.95 29.62
C GLN A 289 20.25 4.97 30.31
N HIS A 290 18.98 5.34 30.37
CA HIS A 290 17.91 4.54 30.98
C HIS A 290 17.38 3.42 30.07
N LEU A 291 17.58 3.54 28.76
CA LEU A 291 17.19 2.55 27.76
C LEU A 291 18.23 1.44 27.57
N THR A 292 19.30 1.44 28.37
CA THR A 292 20.31 0.38 28.35
C THR A 292 19.88 -0.82 29.19
N PRO A 293 20.24 -2.06 28.81
CA PRO A 293 19.88 -3.26 29.59
C PRO A 293 20.42 -3.25 31.03
N SER A 294 21.48 -2.50 31.30
CA SER A 294 22.14 -2.39 32.62
C SER A 294 21.69 -1.17 33.43
N ALA A 295 20.67 -0.44 32.98
CA ALA A 295 20.17 0.74 33.68
C ALA A 295 19.60 0.39 35.07
N LYS A 296 19.98 1.16 36.09
CA LYS A 296 19.43 1.03 37.45
C LYS A 296 17.94 1.36 37.53
N GLU A 297 17.51 2.32 36.71
CA GLU A 297 16.10 2.67 36.51
C GLU A 297 15.76 2.39 35.05
N PRO A 298 15.31 1.17 34.72
CA PRO A 298 15.09 0.77 33.34
C PRO A 298 13.87 1.48 32.76
N TRP A 299 14.03 1.95 31.53
CA TRP A 299 12.93 2.45 30.70
C TRP A 299 12.71 1.49 29.53
N LYS A 300 11.48 1.44 29.03
CA LYS A 300 11.13 0.73 27.80
C LYS A 300 10.73 1.73 26.72
N LEU A 301 11.26 1.53 25.52
CA LEU A 301 10.91 2.31 24.33
C LEU A 301 9.81 1.59 23.55
N ILE A 302 8.64 2.22 23.44
CA ILE A 302 7.58 1.76 22.54
C ILE A 302 7.45 2.71 21.36
N VAL A 303 7.12 2.15 20.20
CA VAL A 303 6.91 2.93 18.97
C VAL A 303 5.55 2.61 18.38
N SER A 304 4.80 3.66 18.03
CA SER A 304 3.58 3.53 17.25
C SER A 304 3.68 4.38 16.00
N ALA A 305 3.60 3.74 14.84
CA ALA A 305 3.53 4.42 13.56
C ALA A 305 2.06 4.66 13.20
N THR A 306 1.69 5.89 12.81
CA THR A 306 0.30 6.25 12.53
C THR A 306 0.19 7.25 11.38
N SER A 307 -0.93 7.22 10.70
CA SER A 307 -1.32 8.22 9.71
C SER A 307 -2.19 9.32 10.31
N TRP A 308 -2.46 9.30 11.63
CA TRP A 308 -3.33 10.23 12.35
C TRP A 308 -4.69 10.44 11.67
N THR A 309 -5.23 9.37 11.09
CA THR A 309 -6.52 9.36 10.41
C THR A 309 -7.62 8.85 11.34
N PRO A 310 -8.91 9.15 11.07
CA PRO A 310 -10.02 8.76 11.95
C PRO A 310 -10.21 7.25 12.16
N ASP A 311 -9.65 6.42 11.28
CA ASP A 311 -9.66 4.95 11.37
C ASP A 311 -8.64 4.37 12.38
N GLU A 312 -7.73 5.20 12.89
CA GLU A 312 -6.81 4.86 13.98
C GLU A 312 -7.22 5.64 15.24
N ASP A 313 -8.03 5.02 16.10
CA ASP A 313 -8.45 5.63 17.37
C ASP A 313 -7.31 5.59 18.39
N PHE A 314 -6.58 6.70 18.46
CA PHE A 314 -5.42 6.86 19.34
C PHE A 314 -5.81 7.02 20.81
N SER A 315 -7.09 7.27 21.11
CA SER A 315 -7.59 7.31 22.49
C SER A 315 -7.32 5.98 23.20
N ILE A 316 -7.37 4.87 22.46
CA ILE A 316 -7.07 3.52 22.98
C ILE A 316 -5.66 3.45 23.57
N LEU A 317 -4.65 3.96 22.85
CA LEU A 317 -3.27 3.97 23.34
C LEU A 317 -3.07 4.97 24.48
N LEU A 318 -3.64 6.18 24.37
CA LEU A 318 -3.51 7.19 25.42
C LEU A 318 -4.12 6.76 26.75
N ASP A 319 -5.32 6.16 26.71
CA ASP A 319 -6.00 5.65 27.89
C ASP A 319 -5.25 4.46 28.50
N ALA A 320 -4.71 3.56 27.66
CA ALA A 320 -3.89 2.44 28.12
C ALA A 320 -2.59 2.91 28.80
N LEU A 321 -1.92 3.92 28.25
CA LEU A 321 -0.71 4.51 28.84
C LEU A 321 -1.01 5.26 30.14
N SER A 322 -2.15 5.93 30.24
CA SER A 322 -2.59 6.56 31.48
C SER A 322 -2.85 5.51 32.57
N ALA A 323 -3.53 4.41 32.24
CA ALA A 323 -3.76 3.30 33.15
C ALA A 323 -2.44 2.61 33.57
N TYR A 324 -1.52 2.40 32.62
CA TYR A 324 -0.18 1.89 32.90
C TYR A 324 0.55 2.80 33.89
N SER A 325 0.55 4.11 33.64
CA SER A 325 1.20 5.09 34.52
C SER A 325 0.66 5.05 35.94
N ALA A 326 -0.66 4.96 36.10
CA ALA A 326 -1.29 4.83 37.42
C ALA A 326 -0.87 3.55 38.15
N GLN A 327 -0.76 2.43 37.43
CA GLN A 327 -0.32 1.17 38.03
C GLN A 327 1.18 1.18 38.39
N ALA A 328 2.02 1.72 37.51
CA ALA A 328 3.46 1.85 37.74
C ALA A 328 3.78 2.71 38.98
N ALA A 329 2.94 3.69 39.32
CA ALA A 329 3.07 4.47 40.55
C ALA A 329 2.97 3.61 41.83
N SER A 330 2.23 2.50 41.77
CA SER A 330 2.05 1.55 42.88
C SER A 330 2.94 0.30 42.80
N LYS A 331 3.67 0.12 41.70
CA LYS A 331 4.48 -1.07 41.39
C LYS A 331 5.88 -0.63 40.92
N PRO A 332 6.84 -0.44 41.85
CA PRO A 332 8.18 0.06 41.51
C PRO A 332 8.99 -0.82 40.55
N GLN A 333 8.61 -2.10 40.41
CA GLN A 333 9.25 -3.02 39.47
C GLN A 333 8.90 -2.76 38.00
N LEU A 334 7.83 -2.01 37.72
CA LEU A 334 7.46 -1.68 36.35
C LEU A 334 8.36 -0.57 35.81
N PRO A 335 8.94 -0.74 34.61
CA PRO A 335 9.78 0.29 34.01
C PRO A 335 8.93 1.50 33.58
N LYS A 336 9.56 2.67 33.50
CA LYS A 336 8.95 3.83 32.83
C LYS A 336 8.90 3.58 31.33
N ILE A 337 7.94 4.21 30.65
CA ILE A 337 7.78 4.08 29.20
C ILE A 337 8.17 5.39 28.51
N LEU A 338 9.01 5.30 27.49
CA LEU A 338 9.12 6.32 26.45
C LEU A 338 8.33 5.85 25.23
N ALA A 339 7.25 6.54 24.90
CA ALA A 339 6.42 6.26 23.74
C ALA A 339 6.72 7.26 22.63
N ILE A 340 7.22 6.78 21.48
CA ILE A 340 7.43 7.61 20.30
C ILE A 340 6.33 7.32 19.28
N ILE A 341 5.58 8.36 18.94
CA ILE A 341 4.51 8.29 17.95
C ILE A 341 4.96 9.01 16.68
N THR A 342 5.06 8.28 15.57
CA THR A 342 5.53 8.85 14.29
C THR A 342 4.38 9.22 13.36
N GLY A 343 4.73 9.84 12.23
CA GLY A 343 3.80 10.08 11.14
C GLY A 343 3.09 11.43 11.16
N LYS A 344 2.19 11.61 10.19
CA LYS A 344 1.51 12.88 9.90
C LYS A 344 0.08 12.62 9.43
N GLY A 345 -0.84 13.44 9.91
CA GLY A 345 -2.21 13.46 9.41
C GLY A 345 -3.13 14.40 10.20
N PRO A 346 -4.42 14.40 9.85
CA PRO A 346 -5.36 15.44 10.24
C PRO A 346 -5.65 15.49 11.75
N LEU A 347 -5.60 14.35 12.45
CA LEU A 347 -5.92 14.29 13.89
C LEU A 347 -4.70 14.47 14.80
N LYS A 348 -3.51 14.73 14.25
CA LYS A 348 -2.28 14.86 15.07
C LYS A 348 -2.44 15.89 16.18
N GLU A 349 -2.89 17.11 15.86
CA GLU A 349 -3.02 18.18 16.86
C GLU A 349 -4.12 17.88 17.88
N HIS A 350 -5.20 17.21 17.47
CA HIS A 350 -6.26 16.78 18.37
C HIS A 350 -5.68 15.88 19.48
N TYR A 351 -4.92 14.85 19.12
CA TYR A 351 -4.33 13.94 20.11
C TYR A 351 -3.19 14.58 20.90
N LEU A 352 -2.39 15.47 20.29
CA LEU A 352 -1.39 16.23 21.04
C LEU A 352 -2.03 17.11 22.12
N SER A 353 -3.19 17.72 21.84
CA SER A 353 -3.94 18.46 22.86
C SER A 353 -4.39 17.55 24.01
N ARG A 354 -4.80 16.32 23.71
CA ARG A 354 -5.17 15.31 24.71
C ARG A 354 -3.97 14.89 25.56
N VAL A 355 -2.80 14.66 24.95
CA VAL A 355 -1.55 14.36 25.67
C VAL A 355 -1.17 15.50 26.63
N ARG A 356 -1.29 16.76 26.20
CA ARG A 356 -1.05 17.92 27.08
C ARG A 356 -1.99 17.94 28.28
N ALA A 357 -3.28 17.67 28.06
CA ALA A 357 -4.26 17.59 29.16
C ALA A 357 -3.92 16.46 30.15
N LEU A 358 -3.57 15.26 29.65
CA LEU A 358 -3.16 14.14 30.52
C LEU A 358 -1.91 14.47 31.35
N ASN A 359 -0.93 15.16 30.78
CA ASN A 359 0.25 15.63 31.53
C ASN A 359 -0.12 16.65 32.62
N GLN A 360 -1.00 17.62 32.32
CA GLN A 360 -1.47 18.60 33.31
C GLN A 360 -2.24 17.95 34.46
N GLU A 361 -2.98 16.88 34.18
CA GLU A 361 -3.69 16.06 35.17
C GLU A 361 -2.76 15.06 35.90
N ASN A 362 -1.45 15.09 35.66
CA ASN A 362 -0.45 14.17 36.20
C ASN A 362 -0.75 12.68 35.93
N LYS A 363 -1.45 12.39 34.82
CA LYS A 363 -1.88 11.03 34.44
C LYS A 363 -0.82 10.21 33.71
N LEU A 364 0.33 10.80 33.43
CA LEU A 364 1.45 10.21 32.67
C LEU A 364 2.78 10.26 33.46
N ALA A 365 2.74 10.29 34.80
CA ALA A 365 3.94 10.39 35.64
C ALA A 365 5.04 9.34 35.35
N SER A 366 4.67 8.15 34.88
CA SER A 366 5.60 7.06 34.51
C SER A 366 5.71 6.84 32.99
N VAL A 367 5.15 7.74 32.18
CA VAL A 367 5.11 7.64 30.72
C VAL A 367 5.47 8.98 30.08
N VAL A 368 6.47 8.99 29.21
CA VAL A 368 6.76 10.13 28.36
C VAL A 368 6.29 9.83 26.94
N ILE A 369 5.50 10.74 26.36
CA ILE A 369 5.05 10.65 24.97
C ILE A 369 5.77 11.72 24.15
N GLN A 370 6.48 11.29 23.10
CA GLN A 370 7.14 12.15 22.12
C GLN A 370 6.55 11.89 20.73
N THR A 371 6.64 12.88 19.85
CA THR A 371 6.35 12.68 18.42
C THR A 371 7.57 12.98 17.58
N ALA A 372 7.86 12.12 16.61
CA ALA A 372 8.99 12.29 15.71
C ALA A 372 8.53 12.31 14.25
N TRP A 373 9.17 13.16 13.44
CA TRP A 373 9.09 13.11 12.00
C TRP A 373 10.48 12.80 11.46
N LEU A 374 10.64 11.60 10.91
CA LEU A 374 11.95 10.99 10.64
C LEU A 374 12.14 10.77 9.15
N THR A 375 13.40 10.71 8.72
CA THR A 375 13.73 10.15 7.41
C THR A 375 13.41 8.64 7.40
N PRO A 376 13.26 8.01 6.23
CA PRO A 376 13.06 6.56 6.15
C PRO A 376 14.13 5.76 6.91
N GLU A 377 15.39 6.19 6.85
CA GLU A 377 16.52 5.55 7.52
C GLU A 377 16.41 5.67 9.04
N ASP A 378 16.18 6.88 9.55
CA ASP A 378 16.01 7.10 10.99
C ASP A 378 14.74 6.43 11.53
N TYR A 379 13.68 6.30 10.71
CA TYR A 379 12.49 5.52 11.06
C TYR A 379 12.82 4.03 11.19
N ALA A 380 13.54 3.44 10.24
CA ALA A 380 13.95 2.03 10.32
C ALA A 380 14.85 1.76 11.53
N LEU A 381 15.80 2.67 11.82
CA LEU A 381 16.65 2.58 13.00
C LEU A 381 15.84 2.71 14.30
N LEU A 382 14.85 3.59 14.34
CA LEU A 382 13.95 3.72 15.49
C LEU A 382 13.17 2.42 15.74
N LEU A 383 12.63 1.78 14.71
CA LEU A 383 11.94 0.50 14.85
C LEU A 383 12.89 -0.58 15.40
N GLY A 384 14.10 -0.69 14.86
CA GLY A 384 15.08 -1.68 15.33
C GLY A 384 15.67 -1.39 16.71
N ALA A 385 15.56 -0.13 17.20
CA ALA A 385 15.98 0.26 18.53
C ALA A 385 14.89 0.12 19.60
N ALA A 386 13.62 0.05 19.21
CA ALA A 386 12.49 -0.05 20.13
C ALA A 386 12.40 -1.44 20.79
N ASP A 387 11.71 -1.48 21.93
CA ASP A 387 11.45 -2.72 22.67
C ASP A 387 10.09 -3.33 22.27
N LEU A 388 9.11 -2.51 21.90
CA LEU A 388 7.79 -2.96 21.47
C LEU A 388 7.15 -2.02 20.44
N GLY A 389 6.59 -2.59 19.36
CA GLY A 389 5.74 -1.89 18.40
C GLY A 389 4.27 -1.91 18.82
N VAL A 390 3.55 -0.81 18.64
CA VAL A 390 2.10 -0.73 18.87
C VAL A 390 1.38 -0.34 17.59
N SER A 391 0.52 -1.24 17.10
CA SER A 391 -0.31 -1.01 15.91
C SER A 391 -1.78 -0.85 16.26
N LEU A 392 -2.34 0.33 15.95
CA LEU A 392 -3.77 0.62 16.07
C LEU A 392 -4.54 0.43 14.76
N HIS A 393 -3.88 -0.17 13.74
CA HIS A 393 -4.48 -0.36 12.44
C HIS A 393 -5.78 -1.17 12.53
N THR A 394 -6.85 -0.63 11.96
CA THR A 394 -8.11 -1.34 11.80
C THR A 394 -8.38 -1.61 10.33
N SER A 395 -8.98 -2.76 10.05
CA SER A 395 -9.30 -3.20 8.70
C SER A 395 -10.73 -2.80 8.33
N SER A 396 -10.90 -2.05 7.24
CA SER A 396 -12.24 -1.71 6.73
C SER A 396 -12.94 -2.91 6.08
N SER A 397 -12.18 -3.82 5.48
CA SER A 397 -12.66 -5.03 4.81
C SER A 397 -12.64 -6.26 5.72
N GLY A 398 -11.90 -6.21 6.81
CA GLY A 398 -11.61 -7.34 7.70
C GLY A 398 -10.49 -8.25 7.20
N VAL A 399 -9.97 -8.05 5.99
CA VAL A 399 -9.12 -9.04 5.29
C VAL A 399 -7.84 -8.44 4.68
N ASP A 400 -7.50 -7.18 4.99
CA ASP A 400 -6.21 -6.58 4.62
C ASP A 400 -5.16 -6.75 5.74
N LEU A 401 -3.89 -6.46 5.41
CA LEU A 401 -2.78 -6.54 6.37
C LEU A 401 -2.55 -5.21 7.09
N PRO A 402 -2.13 -5.25 8.38
CA PRO A 402 -1.65 -4.07 9.08
C PRO A 402 -0.24 -3.72 8.58
N MET A 403 -0.15 -3.00 7.46
CA MET A 403 1.09 -2.75 6.73
C MET A 403 2.26 -2.22 7.58
N LYS A 404 1.98 -1.39 8.59
CA LYS A 404 3.02 -0.84 9.47
C LYS A 404 3.71 -1.92 10.33
N VAL A 405 3.04 -3.04 10.60
CA VAL A 405 3.61 -4.19 11.33
C VAL A 405 4.67 -4.90 10.48
N VAL A 406 4.54 -4.88 9.15
CA VAL A 406 5.53 -5.47 8.25
C VAL A 406 6.89 -4.83 8.44
N ASP A 407 6.95 -3.50 8.54
CA ASP A 407 8.19 -2.74 8.80
C ASP A 407 8.76 -3.07 10.20
N MET A 408 7.90 -3.17 11.22
CA MET A 408 8.29 -3.52 12.58
C MET A 408 8.94 -4.91 12.62
N PHE A 409 8.32 -5.91 12.00
CA PHE A 409 8.90 -7.24 11.89
C PHE A 409 10.17 -7.27 11.04
N GLY A 410 10.26 -6.47 9.97
CA GLY A 410 11.51 -6.30 9.24
C GLY A 410 12.67 -5.86 10.14
N ALA A 411 12.38 -5.00 11.11
CA ALA A 411 13.33 -4.53 12.11
C ALA A 411 13.54 -5.48 13.31
N GLY A 412 12.88 -6.64 13.33
CA GLY A 412 12.90 -7.57 14.47
C GLY A 412 12.18 -7.04 15.71
N LEU A 413 11.26 -6.08 15.55
CA LEU A 413 10.49 -5.48 16.62
C LEU A 413 9.20 -6.28 16.85
N PRO A 414 8.99 -6.91 18.03
CA PRO A 414 7.72 -7.55 18.35
C PRO A 414 6.60 -6.53 18.45
N VAL A 415 5.36 -6.96 18.20
CA VAL A 415 4.22 -6.04 18.14
C VAL A 415 3.08 -6.44 19.08
N VAL A 416 2.41 -5.43 19.63
CA VAL A 416 1.02 -5.55 20.07
C VAL A 416 0.12 -4.80 19.09
N GLY A 417 -1.00 -5.40 18.70
CA GLY A 417 -1.87 -4.76 17.72
C GLY A 417 -3.35 -5.06 17.88
N TRP A 418 -4.17 -4.20 17.27
CA TRP A 418 -5.61 -4.43 17.19
C TRP A 418 -5.90 -5.71 16.41
N ASN A 419 -6.50 -6.73 17.03
CA ASN A 419 -6.62 -8.06 16.42
C ASN A 419 -8.02 -8.40 15.91
N LYS A 420 -8.94 -7.43 15.87
CA LYS A 420 -10.34 -7.68 15.51
C LYS A 420 -10.58 -7.68 13.99
N PHE A 421 -9.81 -8.48 13.25
CA PHE A 421 -10.01 -8.73 11.83
C PHE A 421 -9.42 -10.08 11.41
N GLU A 422 -9.96 -10.68 10.35
CA GLU A 422 -9.71 -12.07 9.94
C GLU A 422 -8.27 -12.32 9.50
N ALA A 423 -7.64 -11.34 8.85
CA ALA A 423 -6.27 -11.46 8.35
C ALA A 423 -5.18 -11.31 9.43
N TRP A 424 -5.53 -10.92 10.67
CA TRP A 424 -4.57 -10.76 11.78
C TRP A 424 -3.59 -11.94 11.94
N PRO A 425 -4.05 -13.21 12.04
CA PRO A 425 -3.16 -14.35 12.24
C PRO A 425 -2.24 -14.69 11.06
N GLU A 426 -2.43 -14.07 9.88
CA GLU A 426 -1.54 -14.30 8.73
C GLU A 426 -0.19 -13.58 8.87
N LEU A 427 -0.15 -12.50 9.65
CA LEU A 427 1.07 -11.74 9.92
C LEU A 427 1.50 -11.87 11.38
N VAL A 428 0.56 -11.75 12.33
CA VAL A 428 0.86 -11.78 13.77
C VAL A 428 0.40 -13.08 14.39
N GLN A 429 1.35 -13.89 14.84
CA GLN A 429 1.14 -15.15 15.53
C GLN A 429 1.16 -14.92 17.05
N GLU A 430 0.02 -15.16 17.69
CA GLU A 430 -0.20 -14.89 19.12
C GLU A 430 0.82 -15.62 20.01
N GLY A 431 1.65 -14.86 20.74
CA GLY A 431 2.69 -15.42 21.61
C GLY A 431 3.96 -15.86 20.89
N VAL A 432 4.08 -15.64 19.59
CA VAL A 432 5.30 -15.95 18.82
C VAL A 432 6.02 -14.68 18.40
N ASN A 433 5.37 -13.79 17.65
CA ASN A 433 5.97 -12.53 17.19
C ASN A 433 5.16 -11.30 17.65
N GLY A 434 3.97 -11.51 18.20
CA GLY A 434 3.16 -10.45 18.79
C GLY A 434 1.97 -10.92 19.61
N LYS A 435 1.16 -9.96 20.07
CA LYS A 435 -0.08 -10.19 20.81
C LYS A 435 -1.20 -9.25 20.36
N GLY A 436 -2.42 -9.74 20.37
CA GLY A 436 -3.60 -8.97 19.99
C GLY A 436 -4.33 -8.28 21.15
N PHE A 437 -4.93 -7.12 20.89
CA PHE A 437 -5.87 -6.46 21.81
C PHE A 437 -7.12 -5.94 21.10
N THR A 438 -8.17 -5.69 21.89
CA THR A 438 -9.47 -5.18 21.42
C THR A 438 -10.01 -4.01 22.23
N SER A 439 -9.25 -3.49 23.19
CA SER A 439 -9.62 -2.33 24.02
C SER A 439 -8.39 -1.71 24.67
N SER A 440 -8.55 -0.49 25.20
CA SER A 440 -7.52 0.19 26.01
C SER A 440 -7.15 -0.63 27.24
N ASP A 441 -8.13 -1.20 27.95
CA ASP A 441 -7.89 -2.06 29.13
C ASP A 441 -7.04 -3.28 28.78
N LYS A 442 -7.29 -3.92 27.63
CA LYS A 442 -6.51 -5.07 27.19
C LYS A 442 -5.10 -4.68 26.77
N LEU A 443 -4.94 -3.55 26.08
CA LEU A 443 -3.62 -3.02 25.76
C LEU A 443 -2.81 -2.69 27.02
N TRP A 444 -3.43 -2.03 28.01
CA TRP A 444 -2.81 -1.75 29.31
C TRP A 444 -2.35 -3.04 30.01
N GLN A 445 -3.22 -4.05 30.11
CA GLN A 445 -2.88 -5.36 30.70
C GLN A 445 -1.69 -6.02 30.00
N LEU A 446 -1.64 -5.94 28.67
CA LEU A 446 -0.52 -6.46 27.88
C LEU A 446 0.77 -5.70 28.16
N LEU A 447 0.75 -4.37 28.20
CA LEU A 447 1.94 -3.57 28.51
C LEU A 447 2.51 -3.92 29.89
N VAL A 448 1.63 -4.10 30.89
CA VAL A 448 2.03 -4.50 32.24
C VAL A 448 2.64 -5.90 32.22
N ASN A 449 2.00 -6.86 31.57
CA ASN A 449 2.52 -8.24 31.50
C ASN A 449 3.89 -8.29 30.80
N LEU A 450 4.00 -7.67 29.63
CA LEU A 450 5.22 -7.65 28.83
C LEU A 450 6.39 -6.92 29.49
N PHE A 451 6.13 -5.91 30.32
CA PHE A 451 7.20 -5.12 30.96
C PHE A 451 7.46 -5.51 32.41
N GLU A 452 6.55 -6.21 33.08
CA GLU A 452 6.86 -6.94 34.32
C GLU A 452 7.69 -8.20 34.00
N ASP A 453 7.48 -8.78 32.81
CA ASP A 453 8.28 -9.81 32.12
C ASP A 453 8.75 -10.99 32.98
N ARG A 454 7.90 -11.43 33.91
CA ARG A 454 8.25 -12.54 34.83
C ARG A 454 8.46 -13.87 34.12
N GLU A 455 7.92 -14.01 32.92
CA GLU A 455 7.92 -15.25 32.13
C GLU A 455 8.83 -15.15 30.89
N GLY A 456 9.54 -14.03 30.69
CA GLY A 456 10.39 -13.82 29.50
C GLY A 456 9.60 -13.73 28.19
N LEU A 457 8.32 -13.33 28.27
CA LEU A 457 7.42 -13.27 27.13
C LEU A 457 7.88 -12.23 26.11
N LEU A 458 8.41 -11.09 26.55
CA LEU A 458 8.86 -10.05 25.61
C LEU A 458 10.04 -10.54 24.77
N ASP A 459 10.99 -11.24 25.39
CA ASP A 459 12.13 -11.84 24.69
C ASP A 459 11.69 -12.93 23.72
N GLN A 460 10.76 -13.80 24.12
CA GLN A 460 10.15 -14.79 23.23
C GLN A 460 9.49 -14.13 22.01
N LEU A 461 8.71 -13.06 22.21
CA LEU A 461 8.09 -12.33 21.10
C LEU A 461 9.14 -11.72 20.17
N LYS A 462 10.23 -11.20 20.74
CA LYS A 462 11.33 -10.59 19.99
C LYS A 462 12.07 -11.62 19.14
N GLU A 463 12.32 -12.81 19.66
CA GLU A 463 12.90 -13.92 18.89
C GLU A 463 12.01 -14.26 17.69
N GLY A 464 10.70 -14.40 17.88
CA GLY A 464 9.77 -14.66 16.77
C GLY A 464 9.70 -13.51 15.76
N ALA A 465 9.79 -12.26 16.20
CA ALA A 465 9.87 -11.11 15.29
C ALA A 465 11.18 -11.09 14.47
N VAL A 466 12.30 -11.50 15.08
CA VAL A 466 13.58 -11.65 14.37
C VAL A 466 13.52 -12.78 13.35
N GLU A 467 12.86 -13.90 13.65
CA GLU A 467 12.62 -14.96 12.66
C GLU A 467 11.74 -14.48 11.50
N GLU A 468 10.64 -13.77 11.80
CA GLU A 468 9.77 -13.17 10.79
C GLU A 468 10.53 -12.19 9.88
N SER A 469 11.51 -11.46 10.44
CA SER A 469 12.36 -10.54 9.68
C SER A 469 13.12 -11.23 8.53
N LYS A 470 13.31 -12.54 8.55
CA LYS A 470 14.01 -13.25 7.47
C LYS A 470 13.22 -13.32 6.17
N HIS A 471 11.89 -13.15 6.23
CA HIS A 471 11.03 -13.14 5.05
C HIS A 471 11.06 -11.77 4.36
N ARG A 472 11.62 -11.72 3.15
CA ARG A 472 11.85 -10.47 2.40
C ARG A 472 10.99 -10.37 1.14
N TRP A 473 10.76 -9.12 0.71
CA TRP A 473 9.98 -8.81 -0.49
C TRP A 473 10.46 -9.56 -1.72
N ASP A 474 11.74 -9.47 -2.05
CA ASP A 474 12.27 -10.07 -3.29
C ASP A 474 11.97 -11.58 -3.39
N GLN A 475 12.16 -12.32 -2.30
CA GLN A 475 11.91 -13.76 -2.27
C GLN A 475 10.42 -14.10 -2.44
N GLU A 476 9.55 -13.35 -1.77
CA GLU A 476 8.10 -13.53 -1.84
C GLU A 476 7.57 -13.10 -3.23
N TRP A 477 8.14 -12.05 -3.79
CA TRP A 477 7.82 -11.55 -5.10
C TRP A 477 8.22 -12.53 -6.21
N ASP A 478 9.45 -13.04 -6.18
CA ASP A 478 9.95 -14.01 -7.17
C ASP A 478 9.08 -15.27 -7.20
N ARG A 479 8.67 -15.75 -6.02
CA ARG A 479 7.81 -16.91 -5.83
C ARG A 479 6.42 -16.78 -6.47
N VAL A 480 5.85 -15.57 -6.49
CA VAL A 480 4.45 -15.35 -6.89
C VAL A 480 4.35 -14.50 -8.15
N ALA A 481 4.82 -13.25 -8.09
CA ALA A 481 4.71 -12.31 -9.19
C ALA A 481 5.79 -12.55 -10.27
N GLY A 482 6.99 -12.98 -9.88
CA GLY A 482 8.06 -13.32 -10.80
C GLY A 482 7.66 -14.40 -11.80
N ASP A 483 7.03 -15.48 -11.31
CA ASP A 483 6.47 -16.55 -12.15
C ASP A 483 5.27 -16.06 -12.99
N LEU A 484 4.32 -15.33 -12.36
CA LEU A 484 3.15 -14.77 -13.06
C LEU A 484 3.55 -13.91 -14.27
N PHE A 485 4.54 -13.03 -14.11
CA PHE A 485 5.05 -12.17 -15.17
C PHE A 485 6.08 -12.87 -16.08
N LYS A 486 6.43 -14.13 -15.80
CA LYS A 486 7.41 -14.94 -16.55
C LYS A 486 8.81 -14.30 -16.61
N LEU A 487 9.19 -13.63 -15.53
CA LEU A 487 10.47 -12.92 -15.43
C LEU A 487 11.55 -13.75 -14.74
N VAL A 488 11.15 -14.64 -13.82
CA VAL A 488 12.02 -15.62 -13.16
C VAL A 488 12.13 -16.90 -14.00
#